data_AF-A0A1S4CVT6-F1
#
_entry.id   AF-A0A1S4CVT6-F1
#
_cell.length_a   1.000
_cell.length_b   1.000
_cell.length_c   1.000
_cell.angle_alpha   90.00
_cell.angle_beta   90.00
_cell.angle_gamma   90.00
#
_symmetry.space_group_name_H-M   'P 1'
#
loop_
_entity.id
_entity.type
_entity.pdbx_description
1 polymer ?
#
loop_
_entity_poly.entity_id
_entity_poly.type
_entity_poly.pdbx_seq_one_letter_code
_entity_poly.pdbx_strand_id
1 'polypeptide(L)'
;MGMGSALGTLCGQSYGAKQYHMLGIHMQRAMLVLLLASVPFACIWANAGYTLVFLGQDPEIAAEAGSYARYMIPSIFAYALLQCHIRFLQAQNNVLPMMFSAGITTLLHLLSCWILIFKSGLGNKGAALANAISY
;
A
#
# COMPACT_ATOMS: atom_id res chain seq x y z
N MET A 1 4.56 8.57 -2.93
CA MET A 1 4.50 9.74 -3.83
C MET A 1 5.52 9.73 -4.97
N GLY A 2 6.70 9.08 -4.86
CA GLY A 2 7.74 9.14 -5.90
C GLY A 2 7.44 8.42 -7.22
N MET A 3 7.12 7.11 -7.21
CA MET A 3 6.98 6.33 -8.46
C MET A 3 5.61 6.49 -9.17
N GLY A 4 4.56 6.88 -8.44
CA GLY A 4 3.23 7.12 -9.01
C GLY A 4 3.08 8.43 -9.80
N SER A 5 4.05 9.34 -9.70
CA SER A 5 4.03 10.62 -10.44
C SER A 5 4.20 10.40 -11.95
N ALA A 6 5.13 9.52 -12.35
CA ALA A 6 5.36 9.16 -13.74
C ALA A 6 4.10 8.55 -14.40
N LEU A 7 3.39 7.67 -13.68
CA LEU A 7 2.12 7.13 -14.15
C LEU A 7 1.06 8.23 -14.31
N GLY A 8 0.98 9.17 -13.37
CA GLY A 8 0.09 10.32 -13.47
C GLY A 8 0.35 11.16 -14.73
N THR A 9 1.62 11.44 -15.03
CA THR A 9 2.02 12.15 -16.25
C THR A 9 1.66 11.37 -17.51
N LEU A 10 2.04 10.09 -17.60
CA LEU A 10 1.78 9.25 -18.78
C LEU A 10 0.26 9.11 -19.03
N CYS A 11 -0.52 8.79 -17.99
CA CYS A 11 -1.96 8.70 -18.10
C CYS A 11 -2.60 10.05 -18.48
N GLY A 12 -2.13 11.16 -17.91
CA GLY A 12 -2.64 12.49 -18.24
C GLY A 12 -2.35 12.89 -19.69
N GLN A 13 -1.15 12.60 -20.20
CA GLN A 13 -0.79 12.83 -21.60
C GLN A 13 -1.62 11.96 -22.55
N SER A 14 -1.74 10.66 -22.28
CA SER A 14 -2.57 9.76 -23.09
C SER A 14 -4.04 10.16 -23.07
N TYR A 15 -4.56 10.63 -21.93
CA TYR A 15 -5.95 11.07 -21.82
C TYR A 15 -6.20 12.35 -22.63
N GLY A 16 -5.30 13.34 -22.52
CA GLY A 16 -5.35 14.55 -23.34
C GLY A 16 -5.23 14.27 -24.85
N ALA A 17 -4.43 13.27 -25.23
CA ALA A 17 -4.30 12.79 -26.61
C ALA A 17 -5.46 11.88 -27.07
N LYS A 18 -6.50 11.67 -26.25
CA LYS A 18 -7.66 10.78 -26.49
C LYS A 18 -7.29 9.31 -26.73
N GLN A 19 -6.11 8.88 -26.28
CA GLN A 19 -5.64 7.50 -26.37
C GLN A 19 -6.08 6.69 -25.15
N TYR A 20 -7.40 6.52 -24.98
CA TYR A 20 -7.96 5.91 -23.76
C TYR A 20 -7.46 4.49 -23.48
N HIS A 21 -7.22 3.70 -24.54
CA HIS A 21 -6.65 2.36 -24.42
C HIS A 21 -5.26 2.37 -23.75
N MET A 22 -4.45 3.40 -24.01
CA MET A 22 -3.10 3.50 -23.48
C MET A 22 -3.07 3.72 -21.97
N LEU A 23 -4.12 4.32 -21.37
CA LEU A 23 -4.19 4.51 -19.91
C LEU A 23 -4.16 3.17 -19.18
N GLY A 24 -4.91 2.17 -19.68
CA GLY A 24 -4.94 0.84 -19.11
C GLY A 24 -3.59 0.13 -19.22
N ILE A 25 -2.93 0.25 -20.38
CA ILE A 25 -1.60 -0.31 -20.60
C ILE A 25 -0.57 0.34 -19.67
N HIS A 26 -0.57 1.67 -19.55
CA HIS A 26 0.33 2.39 -18.65
C HIS A 26 0.11 1.98 -17.19
N MET A 27 -1.15 1.85 -16.77
CA MET A 27 -1.50 1.37 -15.42
C MET A 27 -0.96 -0.03 -15.16
N GLN A 28 -1.21 -1.00 -16.05
CA GLN A 28 -0.75 -2.38 -15.87
C GLN A 28 0.78 -2.50 -15.83
N ARG A 29 1.47 -1.76 -16.72
CA ARG A 29 2.94 -1.71 -16.72
C ARG A 29 3.47 -1.12 -15.42
N ALA A 30 2.86 -0.05 -14.93
CA ALA A 30 3.23 0.55 -13.66
C ALA A 30 2.96 -0.39 -12.48
N MET A 31 1.86 -1.15 -12.49
CA MET A 31 1.58 -2.17 -11.46
C MET A 31 2.70 -3.19 -11.39
N LEU A 32 3.14 -3.73 -12.54
CA LEU A 32 4.25 -4.69 -12.57
C LEU A 32 5.55 -4.09 -12.02
N VAL A 33 5.92 -2.89 -12.47
CA VAL A 33 7.12 -2.20 -12.01
C VAL A 33 7.06 -1.94 -10.50
N LEU A 34 5.92 -1.44 -10.00
CA LEU A 34 5.76 -1.17 -8.57
C LEU A 34 5.75 -2.44 -7.73
N LEU A 35 5.11 -3.52 -8.19
CA LEU A 35 5.14 -4.80 -7.48
C LEU A 35 6.56 -5.36 -7.39
N LEU A 36 7.33 -5.29 -8.48
CA LEU A 36 8.75 -5.69 -8.47
C LEU A 36 9.58 -4.80 -7.56
N ALA A 37 9.34 -3.49 -7.57
CA ALA A 37 10.00 -2.54 -6.68
C ALA A 37 9.60 -2.76 -5.20
N SER A 38 8.41 -3.27 -4.93
CA SER A 38 7.95 -3.61 -3.56
C SER A 38 8.69 -4.80 -2.95
N VAL A 39 9.25 -5.71 -3.76
CA VAL A 39 10.00 -6.88 -3.28
C VAL A 39 11.21 -6.50 -2.42
N PRO A 40 12.14 -5.64 -2.85
CA PRO A 40 13.26 -5.23 -1.99
C PRO A 40 12.78 -4.49 -0.72
N PHE A 41 11.71 -3.70 -0.79
CA PHE A 41 11.11 -3.09 0.41
C PHE A 41 10.58 -4.14 1.39
N ALA A 42 9.91 -5.17 0.89
CA ALA A 42 9.44 -6.29 1.71
C ALA A 42 10.61 -7.03 2.36
N CYS A 43 11.72 -7.24 1.65
CA CYS A 43 12.94 -7.84 2.22
C CYS A 43 13.54 -6.96 3.34
N ILE A 44 13.56 -5.64 3.17
CA ILE A 44 14.02 -4.71 4.22
C ILE A 44 13.11 -4.81 5.45
N TRP A 45 11.79 -4.81 5.27
CA TRP A 45 10.82 -4.91 6.36
C TRP A 45 10.86 -6.27 7.07
N ALA A 46 11.12 -7.36 6.32
CA ALA A 46 11.30 -8.69 6.91
C ALA A 46 12.49 -8.74 7.89
N ASN A 47 13.53 -7.94 7.62
CA ASN A 47 14.74 -7.84 8.42
C ASN A 47 14.77 -6.63 9.36
N ALA A 48 13.66 -5.86 9.48
CA ALA A 48 13.63 -4.61 10.21
C ALA A 48 14.08 -4.76 11.68
N GLY A 49 13.69 -5.84 12.35
CA GLY A 49 14.13 -6.09 13.73
C GLY A 49 15.64 -6.23 13.87
N TYR A 50 16.29 -7.01 13.00
CA TYR A 50 17.75 -7.16 13.00
C TYR A 50 18.45 -5.84 12.66
N THR A 51 17.93 -5.11 11.67
CA THR A 51 18.45 -3.79 11.30
C THR A 51 18.37 -2.81 12.46
N LEU A 52 17.28 -2.79 13.22
CA LEU A 52 17.11 -1.92 14.37
C LEU A 52 18.08 -2.27 15.51
N VAL A 53 18.26 -3.55 15.83
CA VAL A 53 19.26 -3.99 16.81
C VAL A 53 20.67 -3.60 16.37
N PHE A 54 20.99 -3.79 15.09
CA PHE A 54 22.28 -3.39 14.53
C PHE A 54 22.53 -1.88 14.64
N LEU A 55 21.48 -1.06 14.54
CA LEU A 55 21.53 0.39 14.75
C LEU A 55 21.54 0.81 16.23
N GLY A 56 21.65 -0.13 17.16
CA GLY A 56 21.76 0.12 18.59
C GLY A 56 20.42 0.37 19.30
N GLN A 57 19.29 -0.03 18.70
CA GLN A 57 18.00 0.01 19.38
C GLN A 57 17.90 -1.09 20.43
N ASP A 58 17.06 -0.85 21.44
CA ASP A 58 16.73 -1.85 22.45
C ASP A 58 16.20 -3.16 21.80
N PRO A 59 16.72 -4.33 22.18
CA PRO A 59 16.33 -5.61 21.56
C PRO A 59 14.83 -5.95 21.67
N GLU A 60 14.17 -5.58 22.77
CA GLU A 60 12.75 -5.86 22.98
C GLU A 60 11.90 -4.96 22.07
N ILE A 61 12.22 -3.67 22.01
CA ILE A 61 11.57 -2.72 21.09
C ILE A 61 11.80 -3.14 19.62
N ALA A 62 13.03 -3.52 19.27
CA ALA A 62 13.37 -3.95 17.92
C ALA A 62 12.66 -5.25 17.52
N ALA A 63 12.48 -6.19 18.45
CA ALA A 63 11.72 -7.42 18.22
C ALA A 63 10.25 -7.14 17.90
N GLU A 64 9.60 -6.27 18.68
CA GLU A 64 8.21 -5.88 18.44
C GLU A 64 8.04 -5.07 17.15
N ALA A 65 8.94 -4.12 16.87
CA ALA A 65 8.93 -3.35 15.62
C ALA A 65 9.15 -4.26 14.40
N GLY A 66 10.09 -5.20 14.47
CA GLY A 66 10.34 -6.18 13.41
C GLY A 66 9.16 -7.13 13.20
N SER A 67 8.49 -7.53 14.28
CA SER A 67 7.26 -8.31 14.22
C SER A 67 6.16 -7.52 13.49
N TYR A 68 5.89 -6.29 13.91
CA TYR A 68 4.91 -5.42 13.27
C TYR A 68 5.21 -5.19 11.77
N ALA A 69 6.48 -4.91 11.44
CA ALA A 69 6.93 -4.70 10.06
C ALA A 69 6.66 -5.92 9.17
N ARG A 70 6.87 -7.14 9.67
CA ARG A 70 6.56 -8.38 8.94
C ARG A 70 5.06 -8.52 8.63
N TYR A 71 4.19 -8.21 9.59
CA TYR A 71 2.74 -8.24 9.37
C TYR A 71 2.26 -7.13 8.44
N MET A 72 3.03 -6.04 8.28
CA MET A 72 2.75 -4.96 7.35
C MET A 72 3.24 -5.24 5.91
N ILE A 73 4.01 -6.31 5.66
CA ILE A 73 4.54 -6.63 4.31
C ILE A 73 3.43 -6.71 3.25
N PRO A 74 2.28 -7.38 3.48
CA PRO A 74 1.21 -7.44 2.47
C PRO A 74 0.70 -6.05 2.06
N SER A 75 0.66 -5.11 3.02
CA SER A 75 0.26 -3.71 2.78
C SER A 75 1.11 -3.02 1.71
N ILE A 76 2.39 -3.38 1.58
CA ILE A 76 3.29 -2.79 0.58
C ILE A 76 2.79 -3.09 -0.84
N PHE A 77 2.37 -4.33 -1.08
CA PHE A 77 1.89 -4.77 -2.39
C PHE A 77 0.50 -4.24 -2.69
N ALA A 78 -0.40 -4.31 -1.71
CA ALA A 78 -1.75 -3.75 -1.83
C ALA A 78 -1.69 -2.23 -2.13
N TYR A 79 -0.88 -1.50 -1.38
CA TYR A 79 -0.69 -0.06 -1.59
C TYR A 79 -0.10 0.26 -2.98
N ALA A 80 0.84 -0.53 -3.48
CA ALA A 80 1.39 -0.35 -4.83
C ALA A 80 0.30 -0.43 -5.92
N LEU A 81 -0.60 -1.41 -5.80
CA LEU A 81 -1.73 -1.57 -6.72
C LEU A 81 -2.76 -0.44 -6.56
N LEU A 82 -3.09 -0.08 -5.31
CA LEU A 82 -4.02 1.01 -5.01
C LEU A 82 -3.53 2.34 -5.61
N GLN A 83 -2.24 2.65 -5.47
CA GLN A 83 -1.65 3.85 -6.06
C GLN A 83 -1.82 3.89 -7.59
N CYS A 84 -1.70 2.74 -8.28
CA CYS A 84 -1.92 2.69 -9.73
C CYS A 84 -3.37 3.04 -10.11
N HIS A 85 -4.34 2.45 -9.40
CA HIS A 85 -5.77 2.72 -9.62
C HIS A 85 -6.11 4.18 -9.33
N ILE A 86 -5.59 4.74 -8.23
CA ILE A 86 -5.80 6.15 -7.88
C ILE A 86 -5.32 7.05 -9.03
N ARG A 87 -4.10 6.84 -9.53
CA ARG A 87 -3.54 7.67 -10.61
C ARG A 87 -4.29 7.49 -11.93
N PHE A 88 -4.72 6.28 -12.25
CA PHE A 88 -5.55 6.00 -13.43
C PHE A 88 -6.87 6.78 -13.40
N LEU A 89 -7.58 6.76 -12.26
CA LEU A 89 -8.85 7.46 -12.10
C LEU A 89 -8.66 8.99 -12.02
N GLN A 90 -7.64 9.45 -11.29
CA GLN A 90 -7.30 10.88 -11.19
C GLN A 90 -6.96 11.49 -12.56
N ALA A 91 -6.21 10.79 -13.41
CA ALA A 91 -5.85 11.27 -14.74
C ALA A 91 -7.07 11.51 -15.65
N GLN A 92 -8.18 10.83 -15.38
CA GLN A 92 -9.45 10.96 -16.09
C GLN A 92 -10.42 11.95 -15.43
N ASN A 93 -9.99 12.62 -14.35
CA ASN A 93 -10.84 13.44 -13.49
C ASN A 93 -12.03 12.66 -12.86
N ASN A 94 -11.96 11.32 -12.79
CA ASN A 94 -13.03 10.49 -12.25
C ASN A 94 -12.79 10.15 -10.77
N VAL A 95 -13.07 11.12 -9.88
CA VAL A 95 -12.72 11.01 -8.45
C VAL A 95 -13.80 10.37 -7.57
N LEU A 96 -15.03 10.27 -8.05
CA LEU A 96 -16.15 9.75 -7.25
C LEU A 96 -15.97 8.29 -6.82
N PRO A 97 -15.54 7.35 -7.68
CA PRO A 97 -15.30 5.97 -7.27
C PRO A 97 -14.24 5.85 -6.18
N MET A 98 -13.19 6.68 -6.24
CA MET A 98 -12.17 6.74 -5.20
C MET A 98 -12.73 7.25 -3.87
N MET A 99 -13.60 8.26 -3.91
CA MET A 99 -14.22 8.81 -2.70
C MET A 99 -15.13 7.78 -2.03
N PHE A 100 -16.02 7.12 -2.80
CA PHE A 100 -16.92 6.11 -2.24
C PHE A 100 -16.17 4.88 -1.70
N SER A 101 -15.19 4.38 -2.45
CA SER A 101 -14.36 3.26 -1.98
C SER A 101 -13.59 3.63 -0.71
N ALA A 102 -12.97 4.81 -0.65
CA ALA A 102 -12.30 5.27 0.57
C ALA A 102 -13.25 5.37 1.78
N GLY A 103 -14.48 5.84 1.57
CA GLY A 103 -15.50 5.89 2.62
C GLY A 103 -15.88 4.50 3.13
N ILE A 104 -16.15 3.56 2.23
CA ILE A 104 -16.47 2.16 2.58
C ILE A 104 -15.27 1.51 3.30
N THR A 105 -14.07 1.64 2.75
CA THR A 105 -12.83 1.14 3.34
C THR A 105 -12.63 1.69 4.74
N THR A 106 -12.89 2.98 4.98
CA THR A 106 -12.74 3.58 6.31
C THR A 106 -13.69 2.94 7.34
N LEU A 107 -14.95 2.70 6.96
CA LEU A 107 -15.92 2.03 7.83
C LEU A 107 -15.51 0.58 8.10
N LEU A 108 -15.08 -0.15 7.07
CA LEU A 108 -14.60 -1.53 7.20
C LEU A 108 -13.29 -1.61 7.99
N HIS A 109 -12.44 -0.59 7.91
CA HIS A 109 -11.19 -0.52 8.65
C HIS A 109 -11.44 -0.41 10.15
N LEU A 110 -12.44 0.38 10.57
CA LEU A 110 -12.84 0.46 11.99
C LEU A 110 -13.26 -0.91 12.52
N LEU A 111 -14.07 -1.65 11.76
CA LEU A 111 -14.50 -3.00 12.11
C LEU A 111 -13.31 -3.98 12.13
N SER A 112 -12.44 -3.91 11.12
CA SER A 112 -11.27 -4.78 10.99
C SER A 112 -10.29 -4.56 12.15
N CYS A 113 -10.01 -3.30 12.50
CA CYS A 113 -9.22 -2.93 13.66
C CYS A 113 -9.85 -3.46 14.95
N TRP A 114 -11.16 -3.30 15.14
CA TRP A 114 -11.82 -3.80 16.35
C TRP A 114 -11.69 -5.32 16.51
N ILE A 115 -11.96 -6.08 15.43
CA ILE A 115 -11.85 -7.54 15.44
C ILE A 115 -10.40 -7.99 15.65
N LEU A 116 -9.48 -7.47 14.83
CA LEU A 116 -8.10 -7.94 14.82
C LEU A 116 -7.31 -7.50 16.06
N ILE A 117 -7.57 -6.32 16.61
CA ILE A 117 -6.83 -5.85 17.80
C ILE A 117 -7.43 -6.47 19.07
N PHE A 118 -8.75 -6.40 19.25
CA PHE A 118 -9.37 -6.72 20.54
C PHE A 118 -9.97 -8.12 20.65
N LYS A 119 -10.39 -8.75 19.54
CA LYS A 119 -11.07 -10.05 19.57
C LYS A 119 -10.15 -11.22 19.18
N SER A 120 -9.17 -11.00 18.32
CA SER A 120 -8.33 -12.07 17.78
C SER A 120 -7.12 -12.43 18.65
N GLY A 121 -6.79 -11.63 19.67
CA GLY A 121 -5.57 -11.78 20.47
C GLY A 121 -4.28 -11.34 19.77
N LEU A 122 -4.35 -10.78 18.55
CA LEU A 122 -3.17 -10.32 17.79
C LEU A 122 -2.57 -9.00 18.29
N GLY A 123 -3.30 -8.22 19.09
CA GLY A 123 -2.83 -6.95 19.62
C GLY A 123 -2.31 -6.02 18.53
N ASN A 124 -1.08 -5.53 18.67
CA ASN A 124 -0.46 -4.62 17.69
C ASN A 124 -0.29 -5.25 16.29
N LYS A 125 -0.05 -6.56 16.20
CA LYS A 125 0.02 -7.28 14.90
C LYS A 125 -1.34 -7.23 14.17
N GLY A 126 -2.42 -7.17 14.94
CA GLY A 126 -3.78 -7.02 14.41
C GLY A 126 -3.96 -5.68 13.70
N ALA A 127 -3.38 -4.60 14.22
CA ALA A 127 -3.39 -3.29 13.56
C ALA A 127 -2.62 -3.31 12.23
N ALA A 128 -1.47 -4.00 12.17
CA ALA A 128 -0.72 -4.18 10.93
C ALA A 128 -1.54 -4.90 9.84
N LEU A 129 -2.21 -6.00 10.20
CA LEU A 129 -3.05 -6.74 9.27
C LEU A 129 -4.32 -5.97 8.87
N ALA A 130 -4.92 -5.22 9.80
CA ALA A 130 -6.07 -4.39 9.48
C ALA A 130 -5.73 -3.35 8.40
N ASN A 131 -4.52 -2.77 8.45
CA ASN A 131 -4.01 -1.91 7.38
C ASN A 131 -3.87 -2.66 6.06
N ALA A 132 -3.29 -3.87 6.07
CA ALA A 132 -3.12 -4.67 4.86
C ALA A 132 -4.45 -5.00 4.17
N ILE A 133 -5.49 -5.31 4.94
CA ILE A 133 -6.84 -5.61 4.43
C ILE A 133 -7.54 -4.36 3.87
N SER A 134 -7.16 -3.18 4.36
CA SER A 134 -7.83 -1.93 4.01
C SER A 134 -7.21 -1.23 2.80
N TYR A 135 -6.03 -1.66 2.35
CA TYR A 135 -5.41 -1.19 1.11
C TYR A 135 -5.85 -2.02 -0.09
#